data_AF-A0A254SAY5-F1
#
_entry.id   AF-A0A254SAY5-F1
#
_cell.length_a   1.000
_cell.length_b   1.000
_cell.length_c   1.000
_cell.angle_alpha   90.00
_cell.angle_beta   90.00
_cell.angle_gamma   90.00
#
_symmetry.space_group_name_H-M   'P 1'
#
loop_
_entity.id
_entity.type
_entity.pdbx_description
1 polymer ?
#
loop_
_entity_poly.entity_id
_entity_poly.type
_entity_poly.pdbx_seq_one_letter_code
_entity_poly.pdbx_strand_id
1 'polypeptide(L)'
;MEKSNLKKISSLFLNWFLGAATFACVACDGNSSIPFIDESIYDAEKNTLTDLRDGQVYRTTTIAPEGTGYSKVWMAQNLNYRYNLKSVNGGLADTSSYCVYNDPEKCKTLGRLYTWPAAMDSAALFSTDGKGCGYTRDCKASEVVRGVCPKGWHLPSMEEFEALLKAVGGSSIAALKLKATSGWTENGNGADAFGFAALPAGYRDADGHFGFQDSCAYFWSTTEVYFANSYFMDMYFRNNSADIPGDNKDIAFSVRCVKN
;
A
#
# COMPACT_ATOMS: atom_id res chain seq x y z
N MET A 1 -2.52 -67.94 -41.47
CA MET A 1 -1.06 -67.75 -41.71
C MET A 1 -0.84 -66.25 -41.70
N GLU A 2 -0.06 -65.61 -40.85
CA GLU A 2 0.86 -66.05 -39.79
C GLU A 2 1.23 -64.81 -38.95
N LYS A 3 1.58 -65.02 -37.68
CA LYS A 3 1.98 -64.02 -36.68
C LYS A 3 3.48 -63.69 -36.78
N SER A 4 3.83 -62.44 -36.46
CA SER A 4 5.09 -62.01 -35.78
C SER A 4 6.42 -62.28 -36.52
N ASN A 5 7.57 -61.65 -36.28
CA ASN A 5 8.17 -60.96 -35.14
C ASN A 5 9.50 -60.29 -35.60
N LEU A 6 10.09 -59.42 -34.75
CA LEU A 6 11.49 -58.87 -34.69
C LEU A 6 11.53 -57.32 -34.72
N LYS A 7 11.62 -56.58 -33.59
CA LYS A 7 12.81 -56.27 -32.72
C LYS A 7 14.01 -55.75 -33.54
N LYS A 8 14.73 -54.65 -33.27
CA LYS A 8 14.98 -53.78 -32.09
C LYS A 8 15.74 -52.49 -32.53
N ILE A 9 15.36 -51.33 -31.98
CA ILE A 9 16.16 -50.28 -31.27
C ILE A 9 17.54 -49.81 -31.81
N SER A 10 17.66 -48.49 -32.07
CA SER A 10 18.68 -47.57 -31.48
C SER A 10 18.31 -46.10 -31.74
N SER A 11 17.72 -45.42 -30.76
CA SER A 11 18.33 -44.31 -29.97
C SER A 11 18.65 -43.03 -30.77
N LEU A 12 17.78 -42.02 -30.64
CA LEU A 12 18.11 -40.61 -30.84
C LEU A 12 17.49 -39.84 -29.66
N PHE A 13 18.38 -39.26 -28.86
CA PHE A 13 18.06 -38.57 -27.63
C PHE A 13 17.31 -37.26 -27.91
N LEU A 14 16.24 -37.07 -27.15
CA LEU A 14 15.42 -35.87 -27.08
C LEU A 14 16.09 -34.89 -26.10
N ASN A 15 16.64 -33.77 -26.59
CA ASN A 15 17.14 -32.70 -25.72
C ASN A 15 15.95 -31.88 -25.20
N TRP A 16 15.58 -32.10 -23.94
CA TRP A 16 14.82 -31.14 -23.13
C TRP A 16 15.80 -30.12 -22.54
N PHE A 17 15.62 -28.84 -22.85
CA PHE A 17 16.25 -27.76 -22.09
C PHE A 17 15.52 -27.59 -20.76
N LEU A 18 16.01 -28.23 -19.70
CA LEU A 18 15.76 -27.81 -18.33
C LEU A 18 16.77 -26.70 -17.99
N GLY A 19 16.33 -25.45 -18.03
CA GLY A 19 17.07 -24.33 -17.45
C GLY A 19 16.97 -24.39 -15.93
N ALA A 20 17.82 -25.17 -15.28
CA ALA A 20 18.01 -25.10 -13.84
C ALA A 20 18.76 -23.80 -13.51
N ALA A 21 18.06 -22.83 -12.92
CA ALA A 21 18.70 -21.70 -12.27
C ALA A 21 19.46 -22.23 -11.04
N THR A 22 20.76 -22.45 -11.21
CA THR A 22 21.67 -22.73 -10.10
C THR A 22 21.71 -21.51 -9.19
N PHE A 23 21.02 -21.59 -8.04
CA PHE A 23 21.33 -20.73 -6.90
C PHE A 23 22.71 -21.14 -6.40
N ALA A 24 23.73 -20.35 -6.75
CA ALA A 24 25.04 -20.45 -6.14
C ALA A 24 24.90 -20.01 -4.68
N CYS A 25 25.10 -20.94 -3.75
CA CYS A 25 25.24 -20.64 -2.33
C CYS A 25 26.57 -19.89 -2.16
N VAL A 26 26.50 -18.56 -1.98
CA VAL A 26 27.65 -17.78 -1.55
C VAL A 26 27.92 -18.13 -0.08
N ALA A 27 29.18 -18.47 0.21
CA ALA A 27 29.66 -18.87 1.52
C ALA A 27 29.39 -17.80 2.59
N CYS A 28 29.17 -18.27 3.82
CA CYS A 28 28.89 -17.45 5.00
C CYS A 28 30.15 -16.68 5.45
N ASP A 29 30.25 -15.41 5.08
CA ASP A 29 31.03 -14.43 5.83
C ASP A 29 30.07 -13.63 6.74
N GLY A 30 30.40 -13.58 8.03
CA GLY A 30 29.56 -13.08 9.12
C GLY A 30 29.33 -11.57 9.13
N ASN A 31 28.70 -11.03 8.08
CA ASN A 31 28.01 -9.75 8.08
C ASN A 31 26.97 -9.74 6.94
N SER A 32 25.89 -10.50 7.08
CA SER A 32 24.85 -10.61 6.07
C SER A 32 23.89 -9.41 6.12
N SER A 33 24.36 -8.23 5.70
CA SER A 33 23.44 -7.19 5.24
C SER A 33 22.90 -7.64 3.88
N ILE A 34 21.70 -8.23 3.86
CA ILE A 34 20.94 -8.41 2.61
C ILE A 34 20.95 -7.05 1.89
N PRO A 35 21.29 -6.98 0.59
CA PRO A 35 21.28 -5.70 -0.11
C PRO A 35 19.88 -5.11 -0.03
N PHE A 36 19.79 -3.86 0.42
CA PHE A 36 18.53 -3.11 0.39
C PHE A 36 18.14 -2.93 -1.08
N ILE A 37 17.01 -3.51 -1.48
CA ILE A 37 16.50 -3.48 -2.85
C ILE A 37 15.23 -2.63 -2.87
N ASP A 38 15.34 -1.42 -3.43
CA ASP A 38 14.22 -0.49 -3.59
C ASP A 38 13.39 -0.80 -4.85
N GLU A 39 12.81 -2.00 -4.89
CA GLU A 39 12.01 -2.48 -6.02
C GLU A 39 10.68 -3.08 -5.55
N SER A 40 9.80 -3.36 -6.50
CA SER A 40 8.57 -4.12 -6.25
C SER A 40 8.26 -5.05 -7.42
N ILE A 41 7.54 -6.14 -7.13
CA ILE A 41 7.05 -7.07 -8.14
C ILE A 41 5.53 -7.04 -8.10
N TYR A 42 4.91 -6.59 -9.19
CA TYR A 42 3.46 -6.63 -9.37
C TYR A 42 3.06 -7.81 -10.26
N ASP A 43 2.19 -8.67 -9.73
CA ASP A 43 1.60 -9.81 -10.44
C ASP A 43 0.09 -9.52 -10.62
N ALA A 44 -0.27 -9.15 -11.85
CA ALA A 44 -1.65 -8.80 -12.21
C ALA A 44 -2.58 -10.02 -12.23
N GLU A 45 -2.07 -11.21 -12.55
CA GLU A 45 -2.88 -12.45 -12.59
C GLU A 45 -3.28 -12.88 -11.18
N LYS A 46 -2.36 -12.74 -10.22
CA LYS A 46 -2.61 -13.06 -8.81
C LYS A 46 -3.21 -11.90 -8.01
N ASN A 47 -3.30 -10.71 -8.59
CA ASN A 47 -3.66 -9.48 -7.88
C ASN A 47 -2.80 -9.27 -6.62
N THR A 48 -1.49 -9.32 -6.78
CA THR A 48 -0.53 -9.15 -5.68
C THR A 48 0.60 -8.20 -6.01
N LEU A 49 1.03 -7.45 -5.01
CA LEU A 49 2.21 -6.60 -5.01
C LEU A 49 3.18 -7.10 -3.94
N THR A 50 4.38 -7.50 -4.35
CA THR A 50 5.48 -7.81 -3.43
C THR A 50 6.39 -6.60 -3.31
N ASP A 51 6.51 -6.05 -2.11
CA ASP A 51 7.49 -5.01 -1.79
C ASP A 51 8.83 -5.67 -1.45
N LEU A 52 9.86 -5.46 -2.28
CA LEU A 52 11.17 -6.11 -2.09
C LEU A 52 12.01 -5.45 -0.99
N ARG A 53 11.57 -4.30 -0.46
CA ARG A 53 12.24 -3.60 0.63
C ARG A 53 12.10 -4.34 1.96
N ASP A 54 10.97 -5.02 2.17
CA ASP A 54 10.66 -5.78 3.39
C ASP A 54 10.10 -7.19 3.15
N GLY A 55 9.91 -7.59 1.89
CA GLY A 55 9.36 -8.89 1.50
C GLY A 55 7.85 -9.01 1.71
N GLN A 56 7.14 -7.94 2.07
CA GLN A 56 5.71 -7.97 2.31
C GLN A 56 4.95 -8.11 1.00
N VAL A 57 4.07 -9.12 0.95
CA VAL A 57 3.11 -9.30 -0.15
C VAL A 57 1.79 -8.67 0.26
N TYR A 58 1.24 -7.84 -0.62
CA TYR A 58 -0.04 -7.16 -0.48
C TYR A 58 -0.99 -7.61 -1.57
N ARG A 59 -2.27 -7.80 -1.23
CA ARG A 59 -3.33 -7.93 -2.21
C ARG A 59 -3.57 -6.59 -2.90
N THR A 60 -3.96 -6.65 -4.16
CA THR A 60 -4.40 -5.53 -4.97
C THR A 60 -5.79 -5.79 -5.53
N THR A 61 -6.44 -4.77 -6.07
CA THR A 61 -7.70 -4.91 -6.81
C THR A 61 -7.71 -3.94 -7.98
N THR A 62 -8.32 -4.36 -9.09
CA THR A 62 -8.60 -3.45 -10.21
C THR A 62 -10.01 -2.91 -10.05
N ILE A 63 -10.14 -1.59 -9.86
CA ILE A 63 -11.42 -0.92 -9.77
C ILE A 63 -11.73 -0.35 -11.15
N ALA A 64 -12.68 -0.98 -11.85
CA ALA A 64 -13.12 -0.56 -13.18
C ALA A 64 -14.65 -0.71 -13.34
N PRO A 65 -15.46 0.15 -12.70
CA PRO A 65 -16.91 0.06 -12.78
C PRO A 65 -17.39 0.34 -14.21
N GLU A 66 -18.25 -0.53 -14.75
CA GLU A 66 -18.75 -0.43 -16.13
C GLU A 66 -19.40 0.93 -16.41
N GLY A 67 -19.17 1.48 -17.61
CA GLY A 67 -19.77 2.73 -18.04
C GLY A 67 -19.16 4.01 -17.44
N THR A 68 -18.15 3.91 -16.57
CA THR A 68 -17.51 5.09 -15.94
C THR A 68 -16.25 5.56 -16.68
N GLY A 69 -15.62 4.68 -17.47
CA GLY A 69 -14.31 4.93 -18.08
C GLY A 69 -13.15 4.94 -17.07
N TYR A 70 -13.42 4.71 -15.79
CA TYR A 70 -12.41 4.62 -14.73
C TYR A 70 -11.79 3.22 -14.71
N SER A 71 -10.46 3.15 -14.63
CA SER A 71 -9.73 1.91 -14.41
C SER A 71 -8.42 2.22 -13.72
N LYS A 72 -8.26 1.76 -12.47
CA LYS A 72 -7.03 1.88 -11.69
C LYS A 72 -6.82 0.65 -10.84
N VAL A 73 -5.55 0.30 -10.61
CA VAL A 73 -5.20 -0.76 -9.66
C VAL A 73 -4.86 -0.13 -8.32
N TRP A 74 -5.58 -0.55 -7.29
CA TRP A 74 -5.38 -0.10 -5.92
C TRP A 74 -4.79 -1.23 -5.08
N MET A 75 -3.98 -0.89 -4.08
CA MET A 75 -3.75 -1.84 -2.99
C MET A 75 -5.09 -2.17 -2.30
N ALA A 76 -5.29 -3.43 -1.96
CA ALA A 76 -6.44 -3.91 -1.18
C ALA A 76 -6.09 -4.11 0.31
N GLN A 77 -4.87 -3.72 0.70
CA GLN A 77 -4.39 -3.70 2.08
C GLN A 77 -3.68 -2.37 2.37
N ASN A 78 -3.68 -1.94 3.62
CA ASN A 78 -2.89 -0.80 4.06
C ASN A 78 -1.40 -1.14 3.97
N LEU A 79 -0.58 -0.16 3.58
CA LEU A 79 0.87 -0.32 3.57
C LEU A 79 1.39 -0.60 4.99
N ASN A 80 2.28 -1.59 5.12
CA ASN A 80 2.89 -2.00 6.39
C ASN A 80 4.42 -1.85 6.40
N TYR A 81 4.96 -1.05 5.47
CA TYR A 81 6.39 -0.77 5.41
C TYR A 81 6.85 0.07 6.60
N ARG A 82 7.86 -0.40 7.33
CA ARG A 82 8.43 0.36 8.44
C ARG A 82 9.30 1.50 7.92
N TYR A 83 8.80 2.72 7.96
CA TYR A 83 9.52 3.89 7.50
C TYR A 83 10.56 4.34 8.54
N ASN A 84 11.79 3.85 8.37
CA ASN A 84 12.89 4.12 9.30
C ASN A 84 13.66 5.38 8.88
N LEU A 85 13.49 6.47 9.63
CA LEU A 85 14.36 7.64 9.50
C LEU A 85 15.65 7.40 10.30
N LYS A 86 16.79 7.78 9.72
CA LYS A 86 18.05 7.86 10.47
C LYS A 86 17.90 8.98 11.49
N SER A 87 17.91 8.61 12.77
CA SER A 87 17.97 9.57 13.87
C SER A 87 19.27 10.37 13.78
N VAL A 88 19.22 11.61 14.24
CA VAL A 88 20.37 12.54 14.34
C VAL A 88 21.54 11.92 15.13
N ASN A 89 21.25 10.93 15.99
CA ASN A 89 22.24 10.20 16.79
C ASN A 89 22.62 8.82 16.20
N GLY A 90 22.32 8.54 14.94
CA GLY A 90 22.74 7.31 14.25
C GLY A 90 21.90 6.05 14.50
N GLY A 91 20.85 6.13 15.34
CA GLY A 91 19.86 5.06 15.50
C GLY A 91 18.74 5.11 14.46
N LEU A 92 18.12 3.99 14.10
CA LEU A 92 16.89 3.98 13.30
C LEU A 92 15.70 4.26 14.26
N ALA A 93 15.02 5.39 14.08
CA ALA A 93 13.86 5.76 14.88
C ALA A 93 12.58 5.53 14.06
N ASP A 94 11.67 4.71 14.58
CA ASP A 94 10.32 4.48 14.01
C ASP A 94 9.35 5.52 14.55
N THR A 95 9.70 6.80 14.40
CA THR A 95 8.97 7.95 14.97
C THR A 95 8.12 8.63 13.90
N SER A 96 7.75 7.90 12.86
CA SER A 96 7.08 8.47 11.68
C SER A 96 6.20 7.46 10.94
N SER A 97 6.31 6.17 11.30
CA SER A 97 5.32 5.15 11.03
C SER A 97 5.01 4.39 12.33
N TYR A 98 3.76 3.99 12.55
CA TYR A 98 3.33 3.40 13.82
C TYR A 98 2.41 2.23 13.59
N CYS A 99 2.57 1.17 14.37
CA CYS A 99 1.50 0.19 14.55
C CYS A 99 0.37 0.82 15.37
N VAL A 100 -0.88 0.48 15.06
CA VAL A 100 -2.03 0.91 15.86
C VAL A 100 -1.82 0.45 17.31
N TYR A 101 -1.94 1.36 18.29
CA TYR A 101 -1.65 1.13 19.70
C TYR A 101 -0.24 0.59 20.01
N ASN A 102 0.72 0.80 19.09
CA ASN A 102 2.07 0.23 19.15
C ASN A 102 2.09 -1.31 19.23
N ASP A 103 1.04 -1.97 18.73
CA ASP A 103 0.91 -3.43 18.75
C ASP A 103 1.35 -4.03 17.39
N PRO A 104 2.44 -4.83 17.34
CA PRO A 104 2.91 -5.46 16.11
C PRO A 104 1.89 -6.37 15.42
N GLU A 105 0.96 -6.99 16.17
CA GLU A 105 -0.09 -7.82 15.57
C GLU A 105 -1.13 -6.97 14.83
N LYS A 106 -1.36 -5.74 15.29
CA LYS A 106 -2.20 -4.77 14.58
C LYS A 106 -1.54 -4.28 13.30
N CYS A 107 -0.22 -4.14 13.25
CA CYS A 107 0.49 -3.85 12.00
C CYS A 107 0.24 -4.92 10.92
N LYS A 108 0.25 -6.21 11.30
CA LYS A 108 0.02 -7.31 10.35
C LYS A 108 -1.38 -7.30 9.75
N THR A 109 -2.37 -6.83 10.51
CA THR A 109 -3.80 -6.89 10.13
C THR A 109 -4.33 -5.58 9.57
N LEU A 110 -3.92 -4.45 10.14
CA LEU A 110 -4.39 -3.10 9.82
C LEU A 110 -3.35 -2.26 9.06
N GLY A 111 -2.12 -2.75 8.90
CA GLY A 111 -1.00 -1.96 8.37
C GLY A 111 -0.49 -0.91 9.36
N ARG A 112 0.31 0.02 8.85
CA ARG A 112 0.88 1.13 9.64
C ARG A 112 0.14 2.44 9.41
N LEU A 113 0.21 3.30 10.42
CA LEU A 113 -0.15 4.70 10.36
C LEU A 113 1.11 5.52 10.11
N TYR A 114 1.10 6.42 9.13
CA TYR A 114 2.24 7.24 8.73
C TYR A 114 1.89 8.69 8.98
N THR A 115 2.81 9.47 9.53
CA THR A 115 2.68 10.92 9.47
C THR A 115 2.74 11.37 8.02
N TRP A 116 2.14 12.51 7.68
CA TRP A 116 2.14 12.96 6.29
C TRP A 116 3.56 13.13 5.69
N PRO A 117 4.57 13.69 6.40
CA PRO A 117 5.95 13.75 5.90
C PRO A 117 6.57 12.36 5.64
N ALA A 118 6.18 11.34 6.41
CA ALA A 118 6.63 9.97 6.20
C ALA A 118 5.98 9.35 4.96
N ALA A 119 4.66 9.55 4.81
CA ALA A 119 3.94 9.12 3.63
C ALA A 119 4.56 9.74 2.37
N MET A 120 4.82 11.05 2.38
CA MET A 120 5.40 11.79 1.26
C MET A 120 6.88 11.48 0.99
N ASP A 121 7.54 10.65 1.80
CA ASP A 121 9.00 10.43 1.74
C ASP A 121 9.78 11.76 1.77
N SER A 122 9.48 12.61 2.75
CA SER A 122 10.08 13.95 2.88
C SER A 122 11.61 13.93 2.93
N ALA A 123 12.18 12.86 3.49
CA ALA A 123 13.62 12.66 3.60
C ALA A 123 14.26 12.18 2.28
N ALA A 124 13.44 11.92 1.25
CA ALA A 124 13.85 11.41 -0.06
C ALA A 124 14.67 10.12 0.02
N LEU A 125 14.17 9.14 0.77
CA LEU A 125 14.79 7.82 0.90
C LEU A 125 14.58 6.96 -0.36
N PHE A 126 13.47 7.16 -1.07
CA PHE A 126 13.06 6.35 -2.23
C PHE A 126 12.82 7.18 -3.50
N SER A 127 12.47 8.46 -3.35
CA SER A 127 12.27 9.38 -4.47
C SER A 127 12.50 10.83 -4.05
N THR A 128 12.70 11.73 -5.02
CA THR A 128 12.76 13.17 -4.73
C THR A 128 11.40 13.87 -4.83
N ASP A 129 10.34 13.14 -5.15
CA ASP A 129 9.04 13.69 -5.55
C ASP A 129 8.35 14.48 -4.44
N GLY A 130 8.52 14.06 -3.19
CA GLY A 130 8.01 14.74 -1.99
C GLY A 130 9.12 15.35 -1.13
N LYS A 131 10.33 15.51 -1.66
CA LYS A 131 11.51 15.93 -0.89
C LYS A 131 11.26 17.26 -0.19
N GLY A 132 11.43 17.27 1.13
CA GLY A 132 11.29 18.47 1.95
C GLY A 132 9.84 18.90 2.19
N CYS A 133 8.84 18.13 1.75
CA CYS A 133 7.45 18.35 2.15
C CYS A 133 7.26 18.02 3.62
N GLY A 134 6.57 18.87 4.37
CA GLY A 134 6.34 18.58 5.77
C GLY A 134 5.60 19.69 6.49
N TYR A 135 5.69 19.68 7.81
CA TYR A 135 5.05 20.68 8.65
C TYR A 135 5.67 22.08 8.43
N THR A 136 4.84 23.13 8.48
CA THR A 136 5.23 24.57 8.44
C THR A 136 5.86 25.11 7.16
N ARG A 137 5.73 24.42 6.03
CA ARG A 137 6.21 24.91 4.74
C ARG A 137 5.32 24.42 3.61
N ASP A 138 5.30 25.20 2.54
CA ASP A 138 4.64 24.80 1.30
C ASP A 138 5.36 23.60 0.70
N CYS A 139 4.62 22.55 0.39
CA CYS A 139 5.14 21.37 -0.29
C CYS A 139 5.18 21.60 -1.81
N LYS A 140 6.38 21.66 -2.37
CA LYS A 140 6.59 21.68 -3.83
C LYS A 140 6.80 20.26 -4.36
N ALA A 141 5.78 19.43 -4.18
CA ALA A 141 5.80 18.06 -4.66
C ALA A 141 5.69 17.97 -6.19
N SER A 142 6.12 16.84 -6.74
CA SER A 142 5.79 16.45 -8.11
C SER A 142 4.30 16.12 -8.24
N GLU A 143 3.77 16.16 -9.47
CA GLU A 143 2.35 15.84 -9.73
C GLU A 143 1.98 14.42 -9.26
N VAL A 144 2.88 13.46 -9.47
CA VAL A 144 2.77 12.10 -8.97
C VAL A 144 3.88 11.90 -7.94
N VAL A 145 3.49 11.58 -6.70
CA VAL A 145 4.44 11.37 -5.61
C VAL A 145 4.48 9.89 -5.27
N ARG A 146 5.61 9.24 -5.57
CA ARG A 146 5.84 7.86 -5.11
C ARG A 146 5.66 7.77 -3.59
N GLY A 147 6.33 8.67 -2.86
CA GLY A 147 6.35 8.67 -1.40
C GLY A 147 6.88 7.35 -0.85
N VAL A 148 6.27 6.88 0.24
CA VAL A 148 6.61 5.62 0.90
C VAL A 148 6.17 4.38 0.10
N CYS A 149 5.41 4.54 -0.97
CA CYS A 149 4.90 3.41 -1.75
C CYS A 149 6.02 2.60 -2.43
N PRO A 150 5.78 1.29 -2.67
CA PRO A 150 6.73 0.45 -3.41
C PRO A 150 6.99 1.02 -4.81
N LYS A 151 8.17 0.76 -5.38
CA LYS A 151 8.54 1.32 -6.68
C LYS A 151 7.52 0.96 -7.77
N GLY A 152 7.13 1.94 -8.58
CA GLY A 152 6.09 1.77 -9.62
C GLY A 152 4.65 1.88 -9.11
N TRP A 153 4.48 2.33 -7.86
CA TRP A 153 3.22 2.72 -7.22
C TRP A 153 3.39 4.10 -6.58
N HIS A 154 2.29 4.81 -6.37
CA HIS A 154 2.31 6.15 -5.81
C HIS A 154 1.23 6.36 -4.75
N LEU A 155 1.41 7.43 -3.96
CA LEU A 155 0.39 7.92 -3.06
C LEU A 155 -0.73 8.62 -3.87
N PRO A 156 -2.00 8.39 -3.54
CA PRO A 156 -3.09 9.04 -4.25
C PRO A 156 -3.11 10.55 -4.04
N SER A 157 -3.44 11.31 -5.07
CA SER A 157 -3.84 12.71 -4.92
C SER A 157 -5.33 12.85 -4.52
N MET A 158 -5.75 14.07 -4.20
CA MET A 158 -7.16 14.38 -3.96
C MET A 158 -8.00 14.05 -5.20
N GLU A 159 -7.51 14.41 -6.39
CA GLU A 159 -8.19 14.17 -7.67
C GLU A 159 -8.35 12.67 -7.95
N GLU A 160 -7.36 11.84 -7.56
CA GLU A 160 -7.46 10.38 -7.71
C GLU A 160 -8.48 9.77 -6.76
N PHE A 161 -8.59 10.28 -5.52
CA PHE A 161 -9.67 9.91 -4.61
C PHE A 161 -11.02 10.38 -5.13
N GLU A 162 -11.17 11.62 -5.58
CA GLU A 162 -12.41 12.13 -6.16
C GLU A 162 -12.87 11.30 -7.37
N ALA A 163 -11.92 10.94 -8.24
CA ALA A 163 -12.19 10.07 -9.38
C ALA A 163 -12.64 8.67 -8.93
N LEU A 164 -12.02 8.10 -7.90
CA LEU A 164 -12.45 6.84 -7.29
C LEU A 164 -13.88 6.95 -6.74
N LEU A 165 -14.15 7.96 -5.90
CA LEU A 165 -15.47 8.18 -5.28
C LEU A 165 -16.56 8.33 -6.34
N LYS A 166 -16.30 9.10 -7.40
CA LYS A 166 -17.21 9.26 -8.54
C LYS A 166 -17.44 7.93 -9.25
N ALA A 167 -16.38 7.18 -9.55
CA ALA A 167 -16.47 5.90 -10.25
C ALA A 167 -17.30 4.86 -9.48
N VAL A 168 -17.20 4.83 -8.15
CA VAL A 168 -17.96 3.89 -7.32
C VAL A 168 -19.40 4.35 -7.04
N GLY A 169 -19.88 5.43 -7.65
CA GLY A 169 -21.26 5.89 -7.56
C GLY A 169 -21.48 7.14 -6.70
N GLY A 170 -20.42 7.87 -6.37
CA GLY A 170 -20.45 9.13 -5.65
C GLY A 170 -20.19 9.00 -4.15
N SER A 171 -19.77 10.12 -3.55
CA SER A 171 -19.33 10.19 -2.16
C SER A 171 -20.35 9.66 -1.16
N SER A 172 -21.66 9.86 -1.36
CA SER A 172 -22.73 9.47 -0.41
C SER A 172 -22.91 7.97 -0.21
N ILE A 173 -22.36 7.14 -1.09
CA ILE A 173 -22.49 5.68 -1.12
C ILE A 173 -21.12 4.99 -1.16
N ALA A 174 -20.04 5.74 -1.44
CA ALA A 174 -18.71 5.18 -1.64
C ALA A 174 -18.22 4.33 -0.47
N ALA A 175 -18.39 4.75 0.79
CA ALA A 175 -17.95 3.95 1.93
C ALA A 175 -18.70 2.61 2.03
N LEU A 176 -20.00 2.56 1.73
CA LEU A 176 -20.71 1.27 1.69
C LEU A 176 -20.07 0.30 0.68
N LYS A 177 -19.57 0.80 -0.45
CA LYS A 177 -18.94 -0.03 -1.49
C LYS A 177 -17.46 -0.33 -1.26
N LEU A 178 -16.75 0.51 -0.51
CA LEU A 178 -15.29 0.41 -0.32
C LEU A 178 -14.87 -0.14 1.05
N LYS A 179 -15.70 0.01 2.08
CA LYS A 179 -15.44 -0.56 3.41
C LYS A 179 -15.35 -2.08 3.32
N ALA A 180 -14.40 -2.65 4.06
CA ALA A 180 -14.27 -4.09 4.22
C ALA A 180 -15.55 -4.72 4.79
N THR A 181 -15.74 -6.01 4.49
CA THR A 181 -16.91 -6.79 4.96
C THR A 181 -16.85 -7.17 6.44
N SER A 182 -15.74 -6.89 7.12
CA SER A 182 -15.53 -7.17 8.54
C SER A 182 -14.54 -6.16 9.16
N GLY A 183 -14.55 -6.04 10.49
CA GLY A 183 -13.61 -5.22 11.26
C GLY A 183 -14.15 -3.85 11.68
N TRP A 184 -15.33 -3.45 11.17
CA TRP A 184 -16.02 -2.24 11.60
C TRP A 184 -16.97 -2.51 12.77
N THR A 185 -17.01 -1.59 13.72
CA THR A 185 -17.89 -1.64 14.90
C THR A 185 -19.36 -1.43 14.53
N GLU A 186 -20.27 -1.78 15.46
CA GLU A 186 -21.73 -1.56 15.37
C GLU A 186 -22.37 -1.99 14.01
N ASN A 187 -21.90 -3.09 13.42
CA ASN A 187 -22.32 -3.55 12.09
C ASN A 187 -22.06 -2.54 10.95
N GLY A 188 -21.12 -1.62 11.11
CA GLY A 188 -20.75 -0.61 10.12
C GLY A 188 -19.93 -1.10 8.93
N ASN A 189 -19.88 -2.41 8.70
CA ASN A 189 -19.14 -3.03 7.59
C ASN A 189 -19.71 -2.61 6.23
N GLY A 190 -18.85 -2.60 5.22
CA GLY A 190 -19.27 -2.38 3.84
C GLY A 190 -19.60 -3.68 3.10
N ALA A 191 -20.01 -3.52 1.85
CA ALA A 191 -20.17 -4.59 0.89
C ALA A 191 -18.84 -4.97 0.21
N ASP A 192 -17.81 -4.13 0.30
CA ASP A 192 -16.53 -4.27 -0.41
C ASP A 192 -16.69 -4.66 -1.89
N ALA A 193 -17.61 -4.00 -2.58
CA ALA A 193 -18.08 -4.37 -3.92
C ALA A 193 -16.96 -4.38 -4.99
N PHE A 194 -15.83 -3.72 -4.71
CA PHE A 194 -14.67 -3.62 -5.60
C PHE A 194 -13.39 -4.22 -5.02
N GLY A 195 -13.46 -4.88 -3.85
CA GLY A 195 -12.29 -5.50 -3.20
C GLY A 195 -11.25 -4.52 -2.67
N PHE A 196 -11.63 -3.27 -2.41
CA PHE A 196 -10.75 -2.22 -1.85
C PHE A 196 -10.40 -2.51 -0.38
N ALA A 197 -11.33 -3.14 0.34
CA ALA A 197 -11.19 -3.59 1.73
C ALA A 197 -10.64 -2.47 2.65
N ALA A 198 -11.33 -1.34 2.72
CA ALA A 198 -10.99 -0.29 3.69
C ALA A 198 -11.21 -0.83 5.12
N LEU A 199 -10.11 -0.95 5.88
CA LEU A 199 -10.11 -1.38 7.27
C LEU A 199 -10.01 -0.16 8.20
N PRO A 200 -10.75 -0.15 9.32
CA PRO A 200 -10.81 1.00 10.21
C PRO A 200 -9.63 1.02 11.19
N ALA A 201 -8.46 1.43 10.69
CA ALA A 201 -7.23 1.51 11.48
C ALA A 201 -7.21 2.70 12.46
N GLY A 202 -8.16 3.64 12.34
CA GLY A 202 -8.15 4.87 13.11
C GLY A 202 -6.94 5.75 12.80
N TYR A 203 -6.55 6.58 13.77
CA TYR A 203 -5.42 7.49 13.66
C TYR A 203 -4.53 7.44 14.90
N ARG A 204 -3.36 8.08 14.80
CA ARG A 204 -2.54 8.47 15.94
C ARG A 204 -2.27 9.98 15.87
N ASP A 205 -2.59 10.74 16.91
CA ASP A 205 -2.34 12.18 16.93
C ASP A 205 -0.86 12.53 17.21
N ALA A 206 -0.55 13.82 17.22
CA ALA A 206 0.79 14.36 17.45
C ALA A 206 1.32 14.02 18.85
N ASP A 207 0.44 13.97 19.86
CA ASP A 207 0.78 13.62 21.25
C ASP A 207 0.96 12.10 21.43
N GLY A 208 0.51 11.32 20.45
CA GLY A 208 0.64 9.89 20.39
C GLY A 208 -0.53 9.09 20.93
N HIS A 209 -1.68 9.74 21.13
CA HIS A 209 -2.92 9.04 21.41
C HIS A 209 -3.49 8.43 20.14
N PHE A 210 -4.02 7.22 20.29
CA PHE A 210 -4.69 6.50 19.21
C PHE A 210 -6.20 6.65 19.38
N GLY A 211 -6.90 6.91 18.28
CA GLY A 211 -8.34 7.10 18.27
C GLY A 211 -9.01 6.38 17.11
N PHE A 212 -10.28 6.02 17.30
CA PHE A 212 -11.20 5.53 16.27
C PHE A 212 -10.76 4.26 15.51
N GLN A 213 -9.84 3.45 16.05
CA GLN A 213 -9.68 2.08 15.58
C GLN A 213 -11.03 1.36 15.68
N ASP A 214 -11.39 0.54 14.68
CA ASP A 214 -12.70 -0.11 14.49
C ASP A 214 -13.85 0.80 13.99
N SER A 215 -13.66 2.12 14.06
CA SER A 215 -14.72 3.10 13.80
C SER A 215 -14.46 3.97 12.56
N CYS A 216 -13.20 4.23 12.22
CA CYS A 216 -12.82 5.08 11.10
C CYS A 216 -11.66 4.50 10.29
N ALA A 217 -11.70 4.70 8.97
CA ALA A 217 -10.57 4.47 8.08
C ALA A 217 -10.13 5.82 7.47
N TYR A 218 -8.83 6.09 7.49
CA TYR A 218 -8.23 7.34 7.00
C TYR A 218 -7.07 7.03 6.06
N PHE A 219 -7.02 7.69 4.89
CA PHE A 219 -5.98 7.49 3.89
C PHE A 219 -5.39 8.82 3.42
N TRP A 220 -4.08 9.00 3.60
CA TRP A 220 -3.42 10.24 3.18
C TRP A 220 -3.54 10.50 1.67
N SER A 221 -3.80 11.77 1.33
CA SER A 221 -3.59 12.32 -0.01
C SER A 221 -2.29 13.11 -0.08
N THR A 222 -1.69 13.19 -1.27
CA THR A 222 -0.53 14.05 -1.58
C THR A 222 -0.91 15.52 -1.72
N THR A 223 -2.19 15.83 -1.94
CA THR A 223 -2.67 17.19 -2.18
C THR A 223 -2.75 17.97 -0.87
N GLU A 224 -1.92 19.00 -0.77
CA GLU A 224 -1.86 19.92 0.36
C GLU A 224 -3.05 20.89 0.34
N VAL A 225 -3.66 21.15 1.49
CA VAL A 225 -4.69 22.21 1.62
C VAL A 225 -4.00 23.55 1.86
N TYR A 226 -3.14 23.58 2.89
CA TYR A 226 -2.31 24.72 3.31
C TYR A 226 -1.06 24.20 4.04
N PHE A 227 -0.15 25.10 4.46
CA PHE A 227 1.15 24.74 5.05
C PHE A 227 1.10 23.73 6.22
N ALA A 228 0.01 23.67 7.00
CA ALA A 228 -0.15 22.73 8.12
C ALA A 228 -1.08 21.53 7.84
N ASN A 229 -1.87 21.56 6.77
CA ASN A 229 -2.96 20.60 6.54
C ASN A 229 -2.84 19.92 5.18
N SER A 230 -3.18 18.64 5.11
CA SER A 230 -3.28 17.89 3.86
C SER A 230 -4.64 17.21 3.76
N TYR A 231 -5.10 16.99 2.52
CA TYR A 231 -6.27 16.18 2.29
C TYR A 231 -6.03 14.72 2.68
N PHE A 232 -7.09 14.04 3.06
CA PHE A 232 -7.13 12.60 3.28
C PHE A 232 -8.56 12.11 2.98
N MET A 233 -8.69 10.86 2.55
CA MET A 233 -10.01 10.23 2.44
C MET A 233 -10.39 9.63 3.78
N ASP A 234 -11.63 9.88 4.24
CA ASP A 234 -12.17 9.29 5.45
C ASP A 234 -13.46 8.50 5.22
N MET A 235 -13.67 7.50 6.07
CA MET A 235 -14.89 6.71 6.12
C MET A 235 -15.23 6.42 7.58
N TYR A 236 -16.49 6.65 7.96
CA TYR A 236 -17.01 6.42 9.32
C TYR A 236 -17.97 5.23 9.37
N PHE A 237 -17.95 4.48 10.48
CA PHE A 237 -18.72 3.24 10.60
C PHE A 237 -20.24 3.44 10.45
N ARG A 238 -20.79 4.56 10.93
CA ARG A 238 -22.25 4.85 10.86
C ARG A 238 -22.71 5.34 9.51
N ASN A 239 -21.79 5.79 8.66
CA ASN A 239 -22.12 6.42 7.40
C ASN A 239 -21.76 5.52 6.23
N ASN A 240 -22.52 5.70 5.15
CA ASN A 240 -22.21 5.10 3.85
C ASN A 240 -21.41 6.05 2.96
N SER A 241 -21.15 7.28 3.43
CA SER A 241 -20.35 8.26 2.72
C SER A 241 -18.86 8.07 2.95
N ALA A 242 -18.07 8.37 1.93
CA ALA A 242 -16.65 8.64 2.04
C ALA A 242 -16.41 10.09 1.62
N ASP A 243 -15.65 10.82 2.42
CA ASP A 243 -15.40 12.25 2.23
C ASP A 243 -13.88 12.49 2.11
N ILE A 244 -13.49 13.69 1.64
CA ILE A 244 -12.07 14.07 1.47
C ILE A 244 -11.79 15.39 2.22
N PRO A 245 -11.84 15.39 3.56
CA PRO A 245 -11.52 16.57 4.36
C PRO A 245 -10.01 16.84 4.42
N GLY A 246 -9.64 17.97 5.02
CA GLY A 246 -8.26 18.33 5.33
C GLY A 246 -8.01 18.36 6.83
N ASP A 247 -6.86 17.85 7.27
CA ASP A 247 -6.46 17.83 8.68
C ASP A 247 -4.93 17.96 8.82
N ASN A 248 -4.45 18.11 10.04
CA ASN A 248 -3.07 18.40 10.36
C ASN A 248 -2.14 17.25 9.93
N LYS A 249 -1.05 17.62 9.25
CA LYS A 249 0.02 16.73 8.78
C LYS A 249 0.76 15.98 9.89
N ASP A 250 0.62 16.40 11.15
CA ASP A 250 1.20 15.76 12.33
C ASP A 250 0.42 14.54 12.83
N ILE A 251 -0.80 14.33 12.32
CA ILE A 251 -1.56 13.10 12.57
C ILE A 251 -0.96 11.98 11.72
N ALA A 252 -1.10 10.73 12.17
CA ALA A 252 -0.75 9.56 11.39
C ALA A 252 -1.99 8.81 10.90
N PHE A 253 -2.09 8.63 9.59
CA PHE A 253 -3.15 7.89 8.90
C PHE A 253 -2.59 6.73 8.08
N SER A 254 -3.45 5.84 7.61
CA SER A 254 -3.01 4.74 6.76
C SER A 254 -2.60 5.24 5.37
N VAL A 255 -1.80 4.44 4.67
CA VAL A 255 -1.43 4.67 3.26
C VAL A 255 -2.03 3.58 2.40
N ARG A 256 -2.62 4.00 1.27
CA ARG A 256 -3.16 3.11 0.24
C ARG A 256 -2.58 3.48 -1.11
N CYS A 257 -1.61 2.71 -1.61
CA CYS A 257 -0.96 3.04 -2.87
C CYS A 257 -1.82 2.65 -4.07
N VAL A 258 -1.67 3.42 -5.14
CA VAL A 258 -2.35 3.22 -6.42
C VAL A 258 -1.30 3.06 -7.53
N LYS A 259 -1.66 2.36 -8.60
CA LYS A 259 -0.85 2.18 -9.79
C LYS A 259 -1.50 2.89 -10.97
N ASN A 260 -0.68 3.62 -11.73
CA ASN A 260 -1.09 4.23 -12.99
C ASN A 260 -1.27 3.23 -14.12
#